data_AF-A0A0B7I816-F1
#
_entry.id   AF-A0A0B7I816-F1
#
_cell.length_a   1.000
_cell.length_b   1.000
_cell.length_c   1.000
_cell.angle_alpha   90.00
_cell.angle_beta   90.00
_cell.angle_gamma   90.00
#
_symmetry.space_group_name_H-M   'P 1'
#
loop_
_entity.id
_entity.type
_entity.pdbx_description
1 polymer ?
#
loop_
_entity_poly.entity_id
_entity_poly.type
_entity_poly.pdbx_seq_one_letter_code
_entity_poly.pdbx_strand_id
1 'polypeptide(L)'
;MELVRTKEEQLKTQINRLESLEYELVKHLLLYGKEEGISTEKILVADENNQLKEQEVQRKLKVHEKIFLELQQDEIELSTPDFQQIYSEIIAKYHQNPDFEQSTLANELPMELSPKVSEILMSEEKEQLCDWEKRGIVVKPKSETAFFAVDDILLNIRLFLVNKIIFDFQNQVAETISEDEKRDILENIINYMQLRKVLFHRLSRVV
;
A
#
# COMPACT_ATOMS: atom_id res chain seq x y z
N MET A 1 29.72 2.05 19.61
CA MET A 1 29.95 2.69 18.30
C MET A 1 28.67 2.55 17.51
N GLU A 2 27.87 3.60 17.42
CA GLU A 2 26.77 3.63 16.46
C GLU A 2 27.38 3.77 15.07
N LEU A 3 27.17 2.75 14.24
CA LEU A 3 27.59 2.75 12.84
C LEU A 3 26.72 3.78 12.11
N VAL A 4 27.27 4.99 11.91
CA VAL A 4 26.65 6.00 11.05
C VAL A 4 26.69 5.48 9.62
N ARG A 5 25.57 4.94 9.15
CA ARG A 5 25.40 4.50 7.75
C ARG A 5 25.58 5.69 6.83
N THR A 6 26.26 5.49 5.71
CA THR A 6 26.45 6.51 4.68
C THR A 6 25.12 6.88 3.99
N LYS A 7 25.04 8.08 3.39
CA LYS A 7 23.83 8.57 2.70
C LYS A 7 23.36 7.59 1.61
N GLU A 8 24.29 6.94 0.90
CA GLU A 8 24.03 5.93 -0.11
C GLU A 8 23.42 4.64 0.47
N GLU A 9 23.93 4.14 1.60
CA GLU A 9 23.41 2.96 2.28
C GLU A 9 22.00 3.19 2.86
N GLN A 10 21.72 4.41 3.34
CA GLN A 10 20.39 4.81 3.81
C GLN A 10 19.38 4.83 2.65
N LEU A 11 19.76 5.41 1.51
CA LEU A 11 18.92 5.48 0.32
C LEU A 11 18.61 4.06 -0.22
N LYS A 12 19.62 3.19 -0.28
CA LYS A 12 19.45 1.79 -0.71
C LYS A 12 18.52 1.03 0.22
N THR A 13 18.63 1.23 1.53
CA THR A 13 17.73 0.60 2.51
C THR A 13 16.28 1.07 2.34
N GLN A 14 16.08 2.36 2.05
CA GLN A 14 14.75 2.93 1.81
C GLN A 14 14.13 2.39 0.52
N ILE A 15 14.90 2.33 -0.57
CA ILE A 15 14.46 1.73 -1.85
C ILE A 15 14.03 0.28 -1.63
N ASN A 16 14.87 -0.52 -0.95
CA ASN A 16 14.54 -1.90 -0.63
C ASN A 16 13.27 -2.03 0.22
N ARG A 17 12.98 -1.04 1.09
CA ARG A 17 11.77 -1.05 1.91
C ARG A 17 10.52 -0.77 1.07
N LEU A 18 10.56 0.19 0.16
CA LEU A 18 9.44 0.46 -0.74
C LEU A 18 9.18 -0.74 -1.65
N GLU A 19 10.23 -1.28 -2.29
CA GLU A 19 10.13 -2.48 -3.12
C GLU A 19 9.50 -3.66 -2.36
N SER A 20 9.87 -3.87 -1.09
CA SER A 20 9.25 -4.89 -0.24
C SER A 20 7.76 -4.64 0.02
N LEU A 21 7.33 -3.39 0.18
CA LEU A 21 5.91 -3.06 0.35
C LEU A 21 5.13 -3.24 -0.94
N GLU A 22 5.70 -2.86 -2.09
CA GLU A 22 5.11 -3.07 -3.41
C GLU A 22 4.98 -4.56 -3.73
N TYR A 23 6.00 -5.37 -3.38
CA TYR A 23 5.94 -6.83 -3.46
C TYR A 23 4.78 -7.39 -2.64
N GLU A 24 4.65 -7.00 -1.37
CA GLU A 24 3.57 -7.47 -0.51
C GLU A 24 2.20 -7.04 -1.05
N LEU A 25 2.07 -5.81 -1.56
CA LEU A 25 0.83 -5.32 -2.17
C LEU A 25 0.43 -6.18 -3.38
N VAL A 26 1.36 -6.42 -4.30
CA VAL A 26 1.13 -7.25 -5.50
C VAL A 26 0.84 -8.69 -5.13
N LYS A 27 1.54 -9.24 -4.13
CA LYS A 27 1.26 -10.58 -3.59
C LYS A 27 -0.17 -10.68 -3.06
N HIS A 28 -0.62 -9.72 -2.26
CA HIS A 28 -1.99 -9.74 -1.74
C HIS A 28 -3.03 -9.58 -2.85
N LEU A 29 -2.77 -8.73 -3.84
CA LEU A 29 -3.61 -8.59 -5.01
C LEU A 29 -3.73 -9.91 -5.80
N LEU A 30 -2.62 -10.61 -6.00
CA LEU A 30 -2.57 -11.86 -6.74
C LEU A 30 -3.29 -13.00 -6.00
N LEU A 31 -3.02 -13.15 -4.70
CA LEU A 31 -3.53 -14.27 -3.90
C LEU A 31 -4.99 -14.06 -3.46
N TYR A 32 -5.33 -12.83 -3.08
CA TYR A 32 -6.59 -12.51 -2.39
C TYR A 32 -7.45 -11.50 -3.14
N GLY A 33 -7.15 -11.18 -4.40
CA GLY A 33 -7.83 -10.12 -5.13
C GLY A 33 -9.36 -10.24 -5.19
N LYS A 34 -9.92 -11.46 -5.16
CA LYS A 34 -11.37 -11.72 -5.15
C LYS A 34 -12.02 -11.66 -3.76
N GLU A 35 -11.23 -11.73 -2.71
CA GLU A 35 -11.74 -11.72 -1.34
C GLU A 35 -12.41 -10.39 -1.03
N GLU A 36 -13.52 -10.46 -0.29
CA GLU A 36 -14.34 -9.30 0.06
C GLU A 36 -14.11 -8.90 1.51
N GLY A 37 -14.13 -7.60 1.77
CA GLY A 37 -14.07 -7.04 3.11
C GLY A 37 -14.95 -5.81 3.25
N ILE A 38 -15.10 -5.35 4.50
CA ILE A 38 -15.82 -4.11 4.82
C ILE A 38 -14.79 -3.00 5.00
N SER A 39 -14.83 -2.00 4.13
CA SER A 39 -14.08 -0.77 4.28
C SER A 39 -14.95 0.29 4.95
N THR A 40 -14.38 1.04 5.90
CA THR A 40 -15.06 2.14 6.59
C THR A 40 -14.46 3.47 6.16
N GLU A 41 -15.25 4.28 5.47
CA GLU A 41 -14.90 5.63 5.08
C GLU A 41 -15.52 6.65 6.04
N LYS A 42 -14.83 7.76 6.28
CA LYS A 42 -15.37 8.89 7.04
C LYS A 42 -15.75 10.01 6.08
N ILE A 43 -17.01 10.42 6.11
CA ILE A 43 -17.52 11.54 5.32
C ILE A 43 -18.04 12.65 6.22
N LEU A 44 -17.96 13.90 5.75
CA LEU A 44 -18.56 15.04 6.42
C LEU A 44 -19.96 15.28 5.86
N VAL A 45 -20.97 15.19 6.70
CA VAL A 45 -22.38 15.42 6.34
C VAL A 45 -22.88 16.64 7.12
N ALA A 46 -23.58 17.54 6.43
CA ALA A 46 -24.25 18.66 7.09
C ALA A 46 -25.53 18.16 7.77
N ASP A 47 -25.69 18.45 9.06
CA ASP A 47 -26.92 18.15 9.79
C ASP A 47 -28.02 19.20 9.52
N GLU A 48 -29.21 18.97 10.09
CA GLU A 48 -30.38 19.86 9.96
C GLU A 48 -30.12 21.30 10.42
N ASN A 49 -29.04 21.54 11.19
CA ASN A 49 -28.62 22.85 11.68
C ASN A 49 -27.43 23.43 10.89
N ASN A 50 -27.12 22.88 9.70
CA ASN A 50 -25.95 23.24 8.90
C ASN A 50 -24.60 23.02 9.60
N GLN A 51 -24.54 22.15 10.63
CA GLN A 51 -23.27 21.79 11.27
C GLN A 51 -22.68 20.55 10.58
N LEU A 52 -21.39 20.59 10.25
CA LEU A 52 -20.68 19.44 9.67
C LEU A 52 -20.42 18.39 10.75
N LYS A 53 -20.92 17.17 10.56
CA LYS A 53 -20.64 16.01 11.40
C LYS A 53 -19.93 14.92 10.60
N GLU A 54 -18.97 14.25 11.24
CA GLU A 54 -18.36 13.04 10.68
C GLU A 54 -19.35 11.87 10.78
N GLN A 55 -19.60 11.20 9.66
CA GLN A 55 -20.34 9.96 9.58
C GLN A 55 -19.44 8.87 9.00
N GLU A 56 -19.46 7.69 9.60
CA GLU A 56 -18.80 6.49 9.07
C GLU A 56 -19.73 5.77 8.10
N VAL A 57 -19.25 5.53 6.88
CA VAL A 57 -19.94 4.78 5.84
C VAL A 57 -19.17 3.50 5.58
N GLN A 58 -19.84 2.38 5.76
CA GLN A 58 -19.29 1.06 5.46
C GLN A 58 -19.62 0.68 4.03
N ARG A 59 -18.62 0.21 3.28
CA ARG A 59 -18.77 -0.33 1.93
C ARG A 59 -18.15 -1.72 1.87
N LYS A 60 -18.82 -2.63 1.17
CA LYS A 60 -18.26 -3.93 0.84
C LYS A 60 -17.45 -3.78 -0.45
N LEU A 61 -16.18 -4.16 -0.41
CA LEU A 61 -15.26 -4.08 -1.54
C LEU A 61 -14.47 -5.37 -1.65
N LYS A 62 -14.07 -5.73 -2.86
CA LYS A 62 -13.04 -6.75 -3.11
C LYS A 62 -11.66 -6.15 -2.91
N VAL A 63 -10.67 -6.99 -2.60
CA VAL A 63 -9.27 -6.56 -2.43
C VAL A 63 -8.75 -5.82 -3.67
N HIS A 64 -8.99 -6.33 -4.88
CA HIS A 64 -8.53 -5.67 -6.09
C HIS A 64 -9.18 -4.29 -6.32
N GLU A 65 -10.47 -4.15 -6.01
CA GLU A 65 -11.20 -2.88 -6.10
C GLU A 65 -10.64 -1.88 -5.09
N LYS A 66 -10.40 -2.32 -3.85
CA LYS A 66 -9.81 -1.48 -2.80
C LYS A 66 -8.43 -0.97 -3.20
N ILE A 67 -7.53 -1.86 -3.63
CA ILE A 67 -6.18 -1.48 -4.04
C ILE A 67 -6.25 -0.47 -5.20
N PHE A 68 -7.07 -0.75 -6.20
CA PHE A 68 -7.25 0.15 -7.35
C PHE A 68 -7.75 1.54 -6.92
N LEU A 69 -8.83 1.59 -6.12
CA LEU A 69 -9.42 2.86 -5.67
C LEU A 69 -8.45 3.68 -4.82
N GLU A 70 -7.74 3.06 -3.88
CA GLU A 70 -6.82 3.76 -2.97
C GLU A 70 -5.60 4.29 -3.71
N LEU A 71 -5.04 3.54 -4.66
CA LEU A 71 -3.92 4.01 -5.48
C LEU A 71 -4.35 5.14 -6.44
N GLN A 72 -5.54 5.03 -7.05
CA GLN A 72 -6.08 6.08 -7.93
C GLN A 72 -6.39 7.37 -7.15
N GLN A 73 -6.96 7.26 -5.95
CA GLN A 73 -7.29 8.41 -5.12
C GLN A 73 -6.07 9.25 -4.75
N ASP A 74 -4.92 8.61 -4.52
CA ASP A 74 -3.68 9.28 -4.17
C ASP A 74 -2.75 9.51 -5.37
N GLU A 75 -3.16 9.12 -6.58
CA GLU A 75 -2.33 9.15 -7.80
C GLU A 75 -0.98 8.43 -7.61
N ILE A 76 -0.98 7.31 -6.89
CA ILE A 76 0.24 6.52 -6.61
C ILE A 76 0.47 5.51 -7.75
N GLU A 77 1.65 5.60 -8.35
CA GLU A 77 2.18 4.58 -9.25
C GLU A 77 3.27 3.76 -8.53
N LEU A 78 3.27 2.44 -8.75
CA LEU A 78 4.34 1.57 -8.24
C LEU A 78 5.66 1.91 -8.94
N SER A 79 6.72 2.03 -8.16
CA SER A 79 8.03 2.46 -8.63
C SER A 79 8.89 1.32 -9.18
N THR A 80 8.61 0.08 -8.77
CA THR A 80 9.30 -1.11 -9.29
C THR A 80 8.64 -1.57 -10.61
N PRO A 81 9.36 -1.55 -11.75
CA PRO A 81 8.76 -1.82 -13.06
C PRO A 81 8.04 -3.17 -13.14
N ASP A 82 8.64 -4.23 -12.59
CA ASP A 82 8.02 -5.56 -12.56
C ASP A 82 6.67 -5.55 -11.84
N PHE A 83 6.60 -4.91 -10.67
CA PHE A 83 5.39 -4.87 -9.85
C PHE A 83 4.33 -3.95 -10.46
N GLN A 84 4.73 -2.84 -11.07
CA GLN A 84 3.85 -1.98 -11.83
C GLN A 84 3.19 -2.73 -12.98
N GLN A 85 3.97 -3.51 -13.74
CA GLN A 85 3.45 -4.30 -14.85
C GLN A 85 2.53 -5.42 -14.37
N ILE A 86 2.93 -6.19 -13.35
CA ILE A 86 2.10 -7.25 -12.77
C ILE A 86 0.77 -6.68 -12.25
N TYR A 87 0.82 -5.58 -11.49
CA TYR A 87 -0.37 -4.88 -11.00
C TYR A 87 -1.32 -4.52 -12.14
N SER A 88 -0.79 -3.87 -13.18
CA SER A 88 -1.58 -3.38 -14.31
C SER A 88 -2.29 -4.51 -15.05
N GLU A 89 -1.59 -5.62 -15.28
CA GLU A 89 -2.16 -6.83 -15.91
C GLU A 89 -3.25 -7.46 -15.05
N ILE A 90 -3.03 -7.60 -13.73
CA ILE A 90 -4.04 -8.16 -12.82
C ILE A 90 -5.31 -7.31 -12.79
N ILE A 91 -5.18 -5.98 -12.68
CA ILE A 91 -6.33 -5.08 -12.67
C ILE A 91 -7.07 -5.12 -14.01
N ALA A 92 -6.35 -5.13 -15.14
CA ALA A 92 -6.97 -5.26 -16.46
C ALA A 92 -7.76 -6.57 -16.58
N LYS A 93 -7.27 -7.67 -16.02
CA LYS A 93 -7.97 -8.95 -15.99
C LYS A 93 -9.22 -8.92 -15.12
N TYR A 94 -9.15 -8.35 -13.92
CA TYR A 94 -10.33 -8.19 -13.06
C TYR A 94 -11.41 -7.32 -13.72
N HIS A 95 -11.02 -6.27 -14.45
CA HIS A 95 -11.97 -5.45 -15.20
C HIS A 95 -12.64 -6.19 -16.37
N GLN A 96 -11.92 -7.09 -17.05
CA GLN A 96 -12.46 -7.89 -18.16
C GLN A 96 -13.34 -9.04 -17.68
N ASN A 97 -12.88 -9.76 -16.65
CA ASN A 97 -13.57 -10.89 -16.07
C ASN A 97 -13.33 -10.91 -14.54
N PRO A 98 -14.29 -10.44 -13.72
CA PRO A 98 -14.14 -10.40 -12.27
C PRO A 98 -13.87 -11.78 -11.63
N ASP A 99 -14.22 -12.87 -12.31
CA ASP A 99 -14.11 -14.23 -11.82
C ASP A 99 -12.92 -15.01 -12.43
N PHE A 100 -12.00 -14.34 -13.14
CA PHE A 100 -10.85 -15.02 -13.77
C PHE A 100 -9.99 -15.80 -12.77
N GLU A 101 -9.46 -16.97 -13.15
CA GLU A 101 -8.61 -17.77 -12.25
C GLU A 101 -7.19 -17.21 -12.18
N GLN A 102 -6.73 -16.87 -10.98
CA GLN A 102 -5.41 -16.26 -10.76
C GLN A 102 -4.25 -17.20 -11.14
N SER A 103 -4.50 -18.52 -11.15
CA SER A 103 -3.56 -19.56 -11.59
C SER A 103 -3.20 -19.46 -13.07
N THR A 104 -4.05 -18.91 -13.92
CA THR A 104 -3.77 -18.77 -15.36
C THR A 104 -2.87 -17.58 -15.65
N LEU A 105 -2.75 -16.64 -14.72
CA LEU A 105 -2.02 -15.39 -14.89
C LEU A 105 -0.52 -15.61 -15.16
N ALA A 106 0.09 -16.61 -14.50
CA ALA A 106 1.50 -16.93 -14.70
C ALA A 106 1.85 -17.36 -16.13
N ASN A 107 0.87 -17.92 -16.88
CA ASN A 107 1.06 -18.37 -18.26
C ASN A 107 0.83 -17.26 -19.29
N GLU A 108 0.14 -16.19 -18.91
CA GLU A 108 -0.24 -15.09 -19.80
C GLU A 108 0.68 -13.88 -19.67
N LEU A 109 1.40 -13.78 -18.54
CA LEU A 109 2.40 -12.75 -18.32
C LEU A 109 3.65 -12.96 -19.19
N PRO A 110 4.38 -11.87 -19.51
CA PRO A 110 5.68 -11.96 -20.16
C PRO A 110 6.62 -12.93 -19.41
N MET A 111 7.48 -13.60 -20.18
CA MET A 111 8.40 -14.63 -19.68
C MET A 111 9.32 -14.12 -18.55
N GLU A 112 9.59 -12.82 -18.50
CA GLU A 112 10.40 -12.18 -17.48
C GLU A 112 9.69 -12.06 -16.12
N LEU A 113 8.36 -11.94 -16.11
CA LEU A 113 7.53 -11.77 -14.90
C LEU A 113 6.95 -13.08 -14.38
N SER A 114 6.80 -14.07 -15.27
CA SER A 114 6.25 -15.40 -14.95
C SER A 114 6.96 -16.11 -13.78
N PRO A 115 8.31 -16.08 -13.65
CA PRO A 115 9.00 -16.67 -12.50
C PRO A 115 8.60 -16.03 -11.17
N LYS A 116 8.48 -14.69 -11.13
CA LYS A 116 8.17 -13.91 -9.92
C LYS A 116 6.74 -14.20 -9.45
N VAL A 117 5.79 -14.27 -10.38
CA VAL A 117 4.39 -14.63 -10.10
C VAL A 117 4.27 -16.08 -9.65
N SER A 118 4.99 -16.99 -10.32
CA SER A 118 5.01 -18.42 -9.95
C SER A 118 5.57 -18.64 -8.55
N GLU A 119 6.64 -17.92 -8.18
CA GLU A 119 7.22 -17.97 -6.84
C GLU A 119 6.20 -17.53 -5.77
N ILE A 120 5.47 -16.44 -6.02
CA ILE A 120 4.42 -15.97 -5.11
C ILE A 120 3.32 -17.02 -4.95
N LEU A 121 2.79 -17.56 -6.05
CA LEU A 121 1.73 -18.57 -6.01
C LEU A 121 2.19 -19.84 -5.28
N MET A 122 3.39 -20.34 -5.59
CA MET A 122 3.98 -21.52 -4.94
C MET A 122 4.28 -21.30 -3.44
N SER A 123 4.60 -20.06 -3.05
CA SER A 123 4.86 -19.75 -1.64
C SER A 123 3.61 -19.90 -0.76
N GLU A 124 2.44 -19.50 -1.27
CA GLU A 124 1.18 -19.64 -0.54
C GLU A 124 0.76 -21.12 -0.44
N GLU A 125 0.91 -21.92 -1.50
CA GLU A 125 0.62 -23.36 -1.46
C GLU A 125 1.40 -24.08 -0.34
N LYS A 126 2.68 -23.73 -0.17
CA LYS A 126 3.53 -24.29 0.91
C LYS A 126 3.05 -23.88 2.30
N GLU A 127 2.60 -22.64 2.46
CA GLU A 127 2.05 -22.17 3.74
C GLU A 127 0.69 -22.78 4.06
N GLN A 128 -0.17 -22.99 3.06
CA GLN A 128 -1.45 -23.68 3.21
C GLN A 128 -1.27 -25.16 3.57
N LEU A 129 -0.25 -25.83 3.03
CA LEU A 129 0.08 -27.23 3.38
C LEU A 129 0.62 -27.39 4.82
N CYS A 130 1.13 -26.32 5.43
CA CYS A 130 1.53 -26.30 6.84
C CYS A 130 0.29 -26.18 7.75
N ASP A 131 -0.42 -27.29 7.94
CA ASP A 131 -1.58 -27.43 8.84
C ASP A 131 -1.31 -26.88 10.26
N TRP A 132 -1.65 -25.62 10.51
CA TRP A 132 -1.71 -25.05 11.86
C TRP A 132 -2.87 -25.64 12.68
N GLU A 133 -3.89 -26.21 12.02
CA GLU A 133 -4.98 -26.96 12.66
C GLU A 133 -4.46 -28.15 13.48
N LYS A 134 -3.39 -28.82 13.04
CA LYS A 134 -2.76 -29.93 13.79
C LYS A 134 -2.09 -29.45 15.10
N ARG A 135 -1.92 -28.15 15.30
CA ARG A 135 -1.34 -27.53 16.51
C ARG A 135 -2.36 -26.81 17.39
N GLY A 136 -3.66 -26.90 17.10
CA GLY A 136 -4.73 -26.39 17.97
C GLY A 136 -4.83 -24.86 18.07
N ILE A 137 -4.23 -24.12 17.13
CA ILE A 137 -4.31 -22.66 17.06
C ILE A 137 -5.41 -22.30 16.06
N VAL A 138 -6.51 -21.70 16.53
CA VAL A 138 -7.55 -21.15 15.66
C VAL A 138 -7.05 -19.82 15.10
N VAL A 139 -6.55 -19.84 13.86
CA VAL A 139 -6.20 -18.62 13.13
C VAL A 139 -7.46 -18.11 12.43
N LYS A 140 -7.72 -16.80 12.46
CA LYS A 140 -8.79 -16.19 11.65
C LYS A 140 -8.59 -16.59 10.19
N PRO A 141 -9.66 -16.80 9.40
CA PRO A 141 -9.50 -17.16 7.99
C PRO A 141 -8.63 -16.10 7.29
N LYS A 142 -7.57 -16.55 6.62
CA LYS A 142 -6.56 -15.68 6.01
C LYS A 142 -7.18 -14.63 5.07
N SER A 143 -8.28 -14.98 4.40
CA SER A 143 -9.05 -14.09 3.51
C SER A 143 -9.59 -12.84 4.21
N GLU A 144 -10.16 -12.96 5.41
CA GLU A 144 -10.66 -11.80 6.16
C GLU A 144 -9.50 -10.90 6.62
N THR A 145 -8.38 -11.50 7.04
CA THR A 145 -7.18 -10.75 7.42
C THR A 145 -6.46 -10.11 6.23
N ALA A 146 -6.54 -10.71 5.03
CA ALA A 146 -5.85 -10.21 3.85
C ALA A 146 -6.39 -8.84 3.42
N PHE A 147 -7.69 -8.61 3.54
CA PHE A 147 -8.29 -7.31 3.26
C PHE A 147 -7.76 -6.20 4.19
N PHE A 148 -7.63 -6.49 5.49
CA PHE A 148 -7.06 -5.54 6.45
C PHE A 148 -5.54 -5.38 6.29
N ALA A 149 -4.82 -6.44 5.91
CA ALA A 149 -3.38 -6.35 5.65
C ALA A 149 -3.08 -5.36 4.50
N VAL A 150 -3.96 -5.28 3.50
CA VAL A 150 -3.83 -4.29 2.42
C VAL A 150 -3.92 -2.85 2.93
N ASP A 151 -4.77 -2.56 3.93
CA ASP A 151 -4.81 -1.24 4.56
C ASP A 151 -3.45 -0.88 5.16
N ASP A 152 -2.84 -1.81 5.89
CA ASP A 152 -1.53 -1.60 6.51
C ASP A 152 -0.44 -1.40 5.47
N ILE A 153 -0.42 -2.20 4.39
CA ILE A 153 0.56 -2.08 3.32
C ILE A 153 0.42 -0.70 2.64
N LEU A 154 -0.79 -0.30 2.26
CA LEU A 154 -1.04 1.00 1.62
C LEU A 154 -0.70 2.17 2.54
N LEU A 155 -1.05 2.10 3.83
CA LEU A 155 -0.66 3.12 4.82
C LEU A 155 0.85 3.21 4.98
N ASN A 156 1.57 2.09 4.95
CA ASN A 156 3.04 2.09 5.00
C ASN A 156 3.65 2.69 3.72
N ILE A 157 3.09 2.41 2.54
CA ILE A 157 3.51 3.05 1.27
C ILE A 157 3.31 4.56 1.37
N ARG A 158 2.12 5.02 1.77
CA ARG A 158 1.83 6.45 1.98
C ARG A 158 2.81 7.10 2.94
N LEU A 159 3.07 6.46 4.09
CA LEU A 159 4.01 6.96 5.08
C LEU A 159 5.43 7.08 4.51
N PHE A 160 5.86 6.09 3.72
CA PHE A 160 7.15 6.12 3.05
C PHE A 160 7.23 7.30 2.06
N LEU A 161 6.22 7.47 1.20
CA LEU A 161 6.17 8.54 0.20
C LEU A 161 6.15 9.93 0.85
N VAL A 162 5.34 10.12 1.91
CA VAL A 162 5.32 11.39 2.66
C VAL A 162 6.70 11.70 3.27
N ASN A 163 7.40 10.69 3.81
CA ASN A 163 8.75 10.90 4.32
C ASN A 163 9.74 11.29 3.21
N LYS A 164 9.62 10.69 2.02
CA LYS A 164 10.44 11.04 0.86
C LYS A 164 10.18 12.49 0.43
N ILE A 165 8.92 12.90 0.32
CA ILE A 165 8.54 14.29 -0.01
C ILE A 165 9.12 15.28 1.00
N ILE A 166 9.02 14.99 2.31
CA ILE A 166 9.63 15.84 3.36
C ILE A 166 11.14 15.95 3.17
N PHE A 167 11.82 14.84 2.89
CA PHE A 167 13.26 14.82 2.67
C PHE A 167 13.66 15.63 1.43
N ASP A 168 12.91 15.51 0.34
CA ASP A 168 13.15 16.25 -0.90
C ASP A 168 12.98 17.75 -0.68
N PHE A 169 11.94 18.17 0.04
CA PHE A 169 11.79 19.58 0.43
C PHE A 169 12.91 20.08 1.34
N GLN A 170 13.40 19.25 2.27
CA GLN A 170 14.53 19.63 3.12
C GLN A 170 15.81 19.88 2.30
N ASN A 171 16.07 19.06 1.28
CA ASN A 171 17.18 19.30 0.36
C ASN A 171 16.95 20.57 -0.47
N GLN A 172 15.72 20.79 -0.94
CA GLN A 172 15.37 22.00 -1.71
C GLN A 172 15.58 23.28 -0.89
N VAL A 173 15.24 23.29 0.39
CA VAL A 173 15.51 24.45 1.29
C VAL A 173 17.01 24.76 1.37
N ALA A 174 17.86 23.74 1.40
CA ALA A 174 19.31 23.92 1.46
C ALA A 174 19.91 24.51 0.18
N GLU A 175 19.26 24.27 -0.97
CA GLU A 175 19.69 24.74 -2.29
C GLU A 175 19.07 26.10 -2.68
N THR A 176 17.95 26.48 -2.06
CA THR A 176 17.21 27.70 -2.37
C THR A 176 17.91 28.94 -1.79
N ILE A 177 18.01 30.00 -2.58
CA ILE A 177 18.67 31.27 -2.17
C ILE A 177 17.63 32.30 -1.72
N SER A 178 16.46 32.34 -2.36
CA SER A 178 15.36 33.27 -2.05
C SER A 178 14.71 32.96 -0.70
N GLU A 179 14.56 33.96 0.16
CA GLU A 179 13.94 33.79 1.49
C GLU A 179 12.42 33.55 1.40
N ASP A 180 11.74 34.12 0.41
CA ASP A 180 10.30 33.92 0.24
C ASP A 180 10.01 32.48 -0.23
N GLU A 181 10.78 31.96 -1.19
CA GLU A 181 10.65 30.56 -1.65
C GLU A 181 10.98 29.56 -0.53
N LYS A 182 11.98 29.85 0.31
CA LYS A 182 12.26 29.02 1.49
C LYS A 182 11.08 28.94 2.45
N ARG A 183 10.37 30.06 2.67
CA ARG A 183 9.21 30.09 3.56
C ARG A 183 8.10 29.20 3.04
N ASP A 184 7.80 29.25 1.75
CA ASP A 184 6.79 28.40 1.11
C ASP A 184 7.16 26.91 1.23
N ILE A 185 8.43 26.56 0.99
CA ILE A 185 8.90 25.18 1.14
C ILE A 185 8.82 24.72 2.60
N LEU A 186 9.15 25.58 3.56
CA LEU A 186 9.02 25.27 5.00
C LEU A 186 7.57 25.05 5.42
N GLU A 187 6.63 25.83 4.88
CA GLU A 187 5.20 25.63 5.11
C GLU A 187 4.75 24.26 4.58
N ASN A 188 5.18 23.88 3.38
CA ASN A 188 4.93 22.55 2.83
C ASN A 188 5.49 21.44 3.74
N ILE A 189 6.73 21.59 4.23
CA ILE A 189 7.32 20.64 5.19
C ILE A 189 6.45 20.49 6.43
N ILE A 190 5.95 21.58 6.99
CA ILE A 190 5.06 21.55 8.17
C ILE A 190 3.77 20.79 7.85
N ASN A 191 3.14 21.07 6.71
CA ASN A 191 1.92 20.40 6.26
C ASN A 191 2.12 18.88 6.11
N TYR A 192 3.19 18.45 5.42
CA TYR A 192 3.50 17.04 5.28
C TYR A 192 3.91 16.37 6.61
N MET A 193 4.55 17.10 7.53
CA MET A 193 4.81 16.59 8.88
C MET A 193 3.51 16.35 9.67
N GLN A 194 2.49 17.19 9.50
CA GLN A 194 1.17 16.97 10.08
C GLN A 194 0.49 15.75 9.47
N LEU A 195 0.51 15.61 8.14
CA LEU A 195 0.00 14.43 7.45
C LEU A 195 0.69 13.15 7.92
N ARG A 196 2.02 13.18 8.05
CA ARG A 196 2.81 12.06 8.58
C ARG A 196 2.34 11.63 9.97
N LYS A 197 2.06 12.61 10.85
CA LYS A 197 1.52 12.31 12.19
C LYS A 197 0.17 11.61 12.07
N VAL A 198 -0.75 12.11 11.23
CA VAL A 198 -2.06 11.49 11.04
C VAL A 198 -1.93 10.05 10.55
N LEU A 199 -1.09 9.80 9.55
CA LEU A 199 -0.83 8.45 9.03
C LEU A 199 -0.27 7.51 10.11
N PHE A 200 0.68 7.99 10.91
CA PHE A 200 1.25 7.21 12.02
C PHE A 200 0.20 6.84 13.09
N HIS A 201 -0.71 7.77 13.42
CA HIS A 201 -1.79 7.49 14.37
C HIS A 201 -2.79 6.48 13.80
N ARG A 202 -3.03 6.48 12.48
CA ARG A 202 -3.86 5.46 11.83
C ARG A 202 -3.21 4.08 11.91
N LEU A 203 -1.92 3.97 11.54
CA LEU A 203 -1.15 2.73 11.66
C LEU A 203 -1.13 2.21 13.11
N SER A 204 -0.97 3.08 14.10
CA SER A 204 -0.92 2.68 15.51
C SER A 204 -2.28 2.24 16.08
N ARG A 205 -3.37 2.46 15.35
CA ARG A 205 -4.74 2.08 15.72
C ARG A 205 -5.22 0.80 15.03
N VAL A 206 -4.51 0.33 14.01
CA VAL A 206 -4.76 -1.00 13.43
C VAL A 206 -4.12 -2.02 14.39
N VAL A 207 -4.94 -2.62 15.27
CA VAL A 207 -4.57 -3.68 16.24
C VAL A 207 -5.65 -4.74 16.26
#